data_AF-A0A183N5B1-F1
#
_entry.id   AF-A0A183N5B1-F1
#
_cell.length_a   1.000
_cell.length_b   1.000
_cell.length_c   1.000
_cell.angle_alpha   90.00
_cell.angle_beta   90.00
_cell.angle_gamma   90.00
#
_symmetry.space_group_name_H-M   'P 1'
#
loop_
_entity.id
_entity.type
_entity.pdbx_description
1 polymer ?
#
loop_
_entity_poly.entity_id
_entity_poly.type
_entity_poly.pdbx_seq_one_letter_code
_entity_poly.pdbx_strand_id
1 'polypeptide(L)'
;MANAAIKEVLEGRSRIIHGFHIRTWNNWLKDCRDWCISRQLWWGNRIPAYHVSIRRFGVDNLEVLDPTDHNSWVVGHTIEEALQKACDNFHCSPDNSKPR
;
A
#
# COMPACT_ATOMS: atom_id res chain seq x y z
N MET A 1 6.24 -9.24 9.26
CA MET A 1 5.01 -10.06 9.19
C MET A 1 5.28 -11.53 9.51
N ALA A 2 6.23 -12.19 8.85
CA ALA A 2 6.50 -13.62 9.04
C ALA A 2 6.80 -14.04 10.49
N ASN A 3 7.64 -13.30 11.22
CA ASN A 3 7.95 -13.59 12.62
C ASN A 3 6.71 -13.61 13.53
N ALA A 4 5.75 -12.73 13.29
CA ALA A 4 4.50 -12.70 14.05
C ALA A 4 3.69 -13.98 13.78
N ALA A 5 3.58 -14.40 12.52
CA ALA A 5 2.88 -15.63 12.15
C ALA A 5 3.54 -16.90 12.73
N ILE A 6 4.87 -16.96 12.80
CA ILE A 6 5.58 -18.05 13.49
C ILE A 6 5.24 -18.05 14.98
N LYS A 7 5.28 -16.88 15.62
CA LYS A 7 4.98 -16.72 17.06
C LYS A 7 3.57 -17.19 17.42
N GLU A 8 2.57 -16.87 16.60
CA GLU A 8 1.18 -17.32 16.80
C GLU A 8 1.04 -18.85 16.87
N VAL A 9 1.78 -19.57 16.02
CA VAL A 9 1.77 -21.03 15.98
C VAL A 9 2.55 -21.62 17.17
N LEU A 10 3.68 -21.01 17.53
CA LEU A 10 4.49 -21.43 18.68
C LEU A 10 3.75 -21.26 20.01
N GLU A 11 3.02 -20.15 20.16
CA GLU A 11 2.24 -19.85 21.37
C GLU A 11 0.88 -20.57 21.39
N GLY A 12 0.61 -21.42 20.39
CA GLY A 12 -0.58 -22.28 20.35
C GLY A 12 -1.90 -21.55 20.09
N ARG A 13 -1.87 -20.25 19.77
CA ARG A 13 -3.05 -19.46 19.38
C ARG A 13 -3.60 -19.90 18.03
N SER A 14 -2.72 -20.36 17.13
CA SER A 14 -3.09 -20.96 15.85
C SER A 14 -2.55 -22.39 15.78
N ARG A 15 -3.40 -23.35 15.42
CA ARG A 15 -3.04 -24.76 15.33
C ARG A 15 -2.98 -25.21 13.87
N ILE A 16 -1.81 -25.70 13.46
CA ILE A 16 -1.65 -26.39 12.18
C ILE A 16 -2.05 -27.85 12.37
N ILE A 17 -3.00 -28.32 11.57
CA ILE A 17 -3.44 -29.71 11.61
C ILE A 17 -2.40 -30.59 10.91
N HIS A 18 -2.11 -31.71 11.56
CA HIS A 18 -0.92 -32.55 11.40
C HIS A 18 0.39 -31.82 11.75
N GLY A 19 0.95 -32.14 12.93
CA GLY A 19 2.11 -31.43 13.49
C GLY A 19 3.40 -31.47 12.66
N PHE A 20 3.54 -32.42 11.73
CA PHE A 20 4.73 -32.49 10.85
C PHE A 20 4.83 -31.28 9.90
N HIS A 21 3.72 -30.60 9.59
CA HIS A 21 3.72 -29.40 8.76
C HIS A 21 4.33 -28.17 9.44
N ILE A 22 4.43 -28.16 10.78
CA ILE A 22 4.99 -27.02 11.54
C ILE A 22 6.44 -26.76 11.12
N ARG A 23 7.22 -27.81 10.84
CA ARG A 23 8.60 -27.68 10.36
C ARG A 23 8.64 -26.97 9.01
N THR A 24 7.81 -27.39 8.06
CA THR A 24 7.74 -26.79 6.72
C THR A 24 7.26 -25.34 6.78
N TRP A 25 6.23 -25.05 7.58
CA TRP A 25 5.74 -23.70 7.82
C TRP A 25 6.83 -22.76 8.33
N ASN A 26 7.55 -23.18 9.38
CA ASN A 26 8.63 -22.39 9.96
C ASN A 26 9.77 -22.17 8.98
N ASN A 27 10.13 -23.18 8.20
CA ASN A 27 11.19 -23.04 7.20
C ASN A 27 10.80 -22.04 6.10
N TRP A 28 9.55 -22.09 5.62
CA TRP A 28 9.08 -21.16 4.59
C TRP A 28 9.05 -19.70 5.07
N LEU A 29 8.63 -19.46 6.31
CA LEU A 29 8.53 -18.12 6.89
C LEU A 29 9.86 -17.54 7.37
N LYS A 30 10.84 -18.37 7.75
CA LYS A 30 12.16 -17.89 8.22
C LYS A 30 12.93 -17.17 7.11
N ASP A 31 12.89 -17.70 5.89
CA ASP A 31 13.65 -17.18 4.74
C ASP A 31 12.75 -16.45 3.73
N CYS A 32 11.62 -15.90 4.18
CA CYS A 32 10.71 -15.18 3.30
C CYS A 32 11.35 -13.87 2.80
N ARG A 33 11.13 -13.54 1.53
CA ARG A 33 11.53 -12.26 0.92
C ARG A 33 10.31 -11.35 0.78
N ASP A 34 10.57 -10.07 0.55
CA ASP A 34 9.51 -9.11 0.27
C ASP A 34 8.67 -9.57 -0.92
N TRP A 35 7.35 -9.60 -0.70
CA TRP A 35 6.40 -10.03 -1.69
C TRP A 35 5.97 -8.84 -2.54
N CYS A 36 6.43 -8.80 -3.80
CA CYS A 36 5.92 -7.83 -4.76
C CYS A 36 4.44 -8.10 -5.03
N ILE A 37 3.57 -7.20 -4.55
CA ILE A 37 2.12 -7.28 -4.71
C ILE A 37 1.62 -6.66 -6.02
N SER A 38 2.41 -5.80 -6.67
CA SER A 38 2.02 -5.13 -7.90
C SER A 38 2.08 -6.09 -9.10
N ARG A 39 1.11 -5.98 -9.99
CA ARG A 39 1.00 -6.81 -11.19
C ARG A 39 0.44 -6.00 -12.34
N GLN A 40 1.01 -6.16 -13.54
CA GLN A 40 0.47 -5.58 -14.77
C GLN A 40 -0.51 -6.59 -15.38
N LEU A 41 -1.76 -6.55 -14.91
CA LEU A 41 -2.83 -7.47 -15.34
C LEU A 41 -4.09 -6.68 -15.71
N TRP A 42 -4.89 -7.24 -16.61
CA TRP A 42 -6.18 -6.63 -17.01
C TRP A 42 -7.33 -7.01 -16.08
N TRP A 43 -7.23 -8.15 -15.40
CA TRP A 43 -8.21 -8.62 -14.44
C TRP A 43 -7.59 -8.67 -13.03
N GLY A 44 -8.32 -8.16 -12.05
CA GLY A 44 -7.90 -8.15 -10.66
C GLY A 44 -8.46 -6.95 -9.90
N ASN A 45 -8.15 -6.89 -8.61
CA ASN A 45 -8.52 -5.77 -7.77
C ASN A 45 -7.57 -4.59 -8.04
N ARG A 46 -8.15 -3.41 -8.30
CA ARG A 46 -7.37 -2.17 -8.43
C ARG A 46 -6.73 -1.83 -7.09
N ILE A 47 -5.43 -1.54 -7.11
CA ILE A 47 -4.71 -1.04 -5.93
C ILE A 47 -5.22 0.37 -5.63
N PRO A 48 -5.67 0.66 -4.40
CA PRO A 48 -6.20 1.97 -4.00
C PRO A 48 -5.09 3.00 -3.73
N ALA A 49 -4.13 3.12 -4.67
CA ALA A 49 -3.02 4.06 -4.59
C ALA A 49 -3.20 5.16 -5.66
N TYR A 50 -2.96 6.41 -5.26
CA TYR A 50 -3.10 7.59 -6.08
C TYR A 50 -1.79 8.36 -6.10
N HIS A 51 -1.40 8.82 -7.28
CA HIS A 51 -0.24 9.68 -7.46
C HIS A 51 -0.65 11.14 -7.31
N VAL A 52 0.05 11.87 -6.45
CA VAL A 52 -0.29 13.27 -6.14
C VAL A 52 0.28 14.19 -7.20
N SER A 53 -0.51 15.20 -7.54
CA SER A 53 -0.14 16.25 -8.47
C SER A 53 -0.64 17.58 -7.91
N ILE A 54 0.23 18.58 -7.85
CA ILE A 54 -0.01 19.83 -7.12
C ILE A 54 -0.09 20.97 -8.12
N ARG A 55 -1.11 21.81 -7.98
CA ARG A 55 -1.21 23.05 -8.75
C ARG A 55 -0.74 24.22 -7.88
N ARG A 56 0.36 24.87 -8.27
CA ARG A 56 0.83 26.09 -7.59
C ARG A 56 0.19 27.33 -8.18
N PHE A 57 -0.07 28.33 -7.33
CA PHE A 57 -0.64 29.60 -7.75
C PHE A 57 0.33 30.34 -8.69
N GLY A 58 -0.16 30.79 -9.86
CA GLY A 58 0.63 31.52 -10.84
C GLY A 58 1.41 30.65 -11.84
N VAL A 59 1.21 29.32 -11.83
CA VAL A 59 1.75 28.40 -12.85
C VAL A 59 0.59 27.69 -13.53
N ASP A 60 0.55 27.74 -14.86
CA ASP A 60 -0.53 27.10 -15.64
C ASP A 60 -0.45 25.57 -15.60
N ASN A 61 0.75 25.02 -15.35
CA ASN A 61 1.02 23.60 -15.37
C ASN A 61 0.87 22.95 -13.98
N LEU A 62 0.38 21.72 -13.98
CA LEU A 62 0.32 20.85 -12.81
C LEU A 62 1.73 20.32 -12.52
N GLU A 63 2.21 20.53 -11.30
CA GLU A 63 3.46 19.94 -10.82
C GLU A 63 3.20 18.46 -10.49
N VAL A 64 3.65 17.59 -11.39
CA VAL A 64 3.64 16.14 -11.20
C VAL A 64 4.89 15.80 -10.39
N LEU A 65 4.70 15.23 -9.19
CA LEU A 65 5.81 14.80 -8.34
C LEU A 65 6.55 13.62 -8.98
N ASP A 66 7.77 13.33 -8.51
CA ASP A 66 8.54 12.18 -9.00
C ASP A 66 7.80 10.88 -8.65
N PRO A 67 7.40 10.05 -9.63
CA PRO A 67 6.73 8.78 -9.38
C PRO A 67 7.55 7.78 -8.58
N THR A 68 8.87 7.96 -8.53
CA THR A 68 9.82 7.09 -7.82
C THR A 68 9.90 7.42 -6.33
N ASP A 69 9.51 8.64 -5.95
CA ASP A 69 9.48 9.04 -4.55
C ASP A 69 8.27 8.43 -3.84
N HIS A 70 8.52 7.77 -2.71
CA HIS A 70 7.50 7.11 -1.92
C HIS A 70 6.51 8.12 -1.31
N ASN A 71 6.95 9.37 -1.13
CA ASN A 71 6.12 10.44 -0.58
C ASN A 71 5.10 10.98 -1.60
N SER A 72 5.29 10.73 -2.89
CA SER A 72 4.40 11.19 -3.98
C SER A 72 3.07 10.43 -4.07
N TRP A 73 2.87 9.39 -3.27
CA TRP A 73 1.74 8.48 -3.35
C TRP A 73 0.89 8.52 -2.08
N VAL A 74 -0.43 8.44 -2.25
CA VAL A 74 -1.40 8.32 -1.15
C VAL A 74 -2.32 7.12 -1.36
N VAL A 75 -2.79 6.53 -0.26
CA VAL A 75 -3.65 5.34 -0.27
C VAL A 75 -5.01 5.69 0.30
N GLY A 76 -6.09 5.37 -0.42
CA GLY A 76 -7.47 5.63 0.02
C GLY A 76 -8.49 4.75 -0.68
N HIS A 77 -9.50 4.26 0.03
CA HIS A 77 -10.55 3.44 -0.59
C HIS A 77 -11.45 4.24 -1.51
N THR A 78 -11.54 5.55 -1.26
CA THR A 78 -12.25 6.53 -2.09
C THR A 78 -11.32 7.65 -2.52
N ILE A 79 -11.72 8.38 -3.56
CA ILE A 79 -10.96 9.53 -4.06
C ILE A 79 -10.95 10.65 -3.03
N GLU A 80 -12.07 10.89 -2.34
CA GLU A 80 -12.20 11.93 -1.31
C GLU A 80 -11.24 11.69 -0.15
N GLU A 81 -11.15 10.45 0.33
CA GLU A 81 -10.21 10.05 1.38
C GLU A 81 -8.75 10.24 0.94
N ALA A 82 -8.44 9.88 -0.31
CA ALA A 82 -7.11 10.07 -0.88
C ALA A 82 -6.74 11.56 -1.01
N LEU A 83 -7.68 12.40 -1.43
CA LEU A 83 -7.49 13.85 -1.51
C LEU A 83 -7.26 14.46 -0.14
N GLN A 84 -8.04 14.08 0.87
CA GLN A 84 -7.84 14.58 2.24
C GLN A 84 -6.45 14.22 2.75
N LYS A 85 -6.03 12.96 2.59
CA LYS A 85 -4.68 12.51 2.98
C LYS A 85 -3.57 13.25 2.23
N ALA A 86 -3.78 13.55 0.95
CA ALA A 86 -2.83 14.36 0.19
C ALA A 86 -2.76 15.80 0.72
N CYS A 87 -3.90 16.41 1.04
CA CYS A 87 -3.96 17.73 1.64
C CYS A 87 -3.21 17.80 2.96
N ASP A 88 -3.40 16.78 3.81
CA ASP A 88 -2.75 16.68 5.11
C ASP A 88 -1.22 16.51 4.96
N ASN A 89 -0.76 15.66 4.02
CA ASN A 89 0.66 15.40 3.80
C ASN A 89 1.39 16.60 3.18
N PHE A 90 0.76 17.27 2.19
CA PHE A 90 1.38 18.32 1.39
C PHE A 90 0.98 19.75 1.83
N HIS A 91 0.18 19.87 2.90
CA HIS A 91 -0.32 21.14 3.43
C HIS A 91 -1.03 21.99 2.37
N CYS A 92 -1.82 21.36 1.50
CA CYS A 92 -2.54 22.00 0.40
C CYS A 92 -4.06 21.95 0.60
N SER A 93 -4.81 22.75 -0.17
CA SER A 93 -6.28 22.71 -0.18
C SER A 93 -6.79 21.74 -1.27
N PRO A 94 -7.89 21.00 -1.02
CA PRO A 94 -8.41 20.05 -1.98
C PRO A 94 -8.96 20.80 -3.21
N ASP A 95 -8.55 20.35 -4.40
CA ASP A 95 -9.21 20.78 -5.63
C ASP A 95 -10.54 20.02 -5.77
N ASN A 96 -11.64 20.75 -5.78
CA ASN A 96 -13.00 20.20 -5.93
C ASN A 96 -13.38 19.97 -7.40
N SER A 97 -12.46 20.18 -8.34
CA SER A 97 -12.69 19.85 -9.75
C SER A 97 -12.82 18.32 -9.90
N LYS A 98 -13.91 17.87 -10.56
CA LYS A 98 -14.11 16.43 -10.80
C LYS A 98 -12.90 15.88 -11.56
N PRO A 99 -12.33 14.74 -11.13
CA PRO A 99 -11.28 14.09 -11.90
C PRO A 99 -11.81 13.76 -13.30
N ARG A 100 -11.04 14.12 -14.33
CA ARG A 100 -11.39 13.91 -15.73
C ARG A 100 -11.34 12.44 -16.11
#